data_AF-A0A6V7HKI7-F1
#
_entry.id   AF-A0A6V7HKI7-F1
#
_cell.length_a   1.000
_cell.length_b   1.000
_cell.length_c   1.000
_cell.angle_alpha   90.00
_cell.angle_beta   90.00
_cell.angle_gamma   90.00
#
_symmetry.space_group_name_H-M   'P 1'
#
loop_
_entity.id
_entity.type
_entity.pdbx_description
1 polymer ?
#
loop_
_entity_poly.entity_id
_entity_poly.type
_entity_poly.pdbx_seq_one_letter_code
_entity_poly.pdbx_strand_id
1 'polypeptide(L)'
;IHSIQGSCQIPLVVRGSWFSWENGRNTLTEVNAETMTDRGKCVDMVEEYHVNYTFVFQNEACYHCVKLIVRTVNVLEKLEAYCVNLPVDIEPNVENVCKGLRPDQQLITLFSENYVPVNCRSSLEGVWQFAYQNRFRFTGECNHPDAQIRSCQTAGTQFLITNQKFNITYKQCAGMKNTFEGVVEYSCLGDWFVDKNHFFAVANTKESRKDEKYRCFLKNRDDDLFIGVSITAECNTLKTVEKSPERLRVTPVKAEVVEPGCRLPEDMSGQWINTANIDADIFINETHIIETWYPDEGRYRRTIYVCRESRDTRVMMARLTVDGWYRLFIQKDYVCFDFVPRHHEIIRYRRGVAVIKDDFHTVCSWVQFPNKEAWKYDLLLAKIPAPVRCPVAGKYMFTQKGDVLFETRILGGVTKSPRPNIYCKQNISDFSVCDTDQKEIAIDETYCLSVDHLGRPVDIYSLPDYKMKCIGFWKENLKSYLITYDELDPFSKYRCWVYQRADLNKVLMSQAIGPFCDLKQDVTSSNYTEGAAVALELQEYERERDQCPMYFDDGSNPWIVTENYINIFHYPNGSMKTSFLNPALFLIIGIVYILLIET
;
A
#
# COMPACT_ATOMS: atom_id res chain seq x y z
N ILE A 1 -14.79 -22.23 -28.23
CA ILE A 1 -13.85 -23.27 -28.71
C ILE A 1 -13.94 -23.25 -30.24
N HIS A 2 -13.00 -22.56 -30.90
CA HIS A 2 -12.88 -22.54 -32.35
C HIS A 2 -11.67 -23.41 -32.71
N SER A 3 -11.88 -24.63 -33.19
CA SER A 3 -10.84 -25.41 -33.86
C SER A 3 -10.74 -24.92 -35.30
N ILE A 4 -9.78 -24.05 -35.57
CA ILE A 4 -9.36 -23.74 -36.93
C ILE A 4 -8.50 -24.93 -37.36
N GLN A 5 -8.93 -25.70 -38.37
CA GLN A 5 -8.06 -26.59 -39.14
C GLN A 5 -7.02 -25.72 -39.86
N GLY A 6 -5.99 -25.32 -39.12
CA GLY A 6 -4.81 -24.63 -39.62
C GLY A 6 -3.60 -25.51 -39.37
N SER A 7 -2.67 -25.54 -40.32
CA SER A 7 -1.34 -26.13 -40.14
C SER A 7 -0.78 -25.79 -38.76
N CYS A 8 -0.33 -26.78 -37.97
CA CYS A 8 0.31 -26.51 -36.69
C CYS A 8 1.50 -25.56 -36.89
N GLN A 9 1.35 -24.32 -36.44
CA GLN A 9 2.40 -23.30 -36.47
C GLN A 9 2.86 -23.02 -35.05
N ILE A 10 4.09 -23.43 -34.73
CA ILE A 10 4.66 -23.26 -33.41
C ILE A 10 4.80 -21.76 -33.11
N PRO A 11 4.37 -21.23 -31.96
CA PRO A 11 4.44 -19.80 -31.65
C PRO A 11 5.87 -19.26 -31.57
N LEU A 12 6.06 -17.99 -31.93
CA LEU A 12 7.37 -17.31 -31.94
C LEU A 12 8.11 -17.36 -30.60
N VAL A 13 7.38 -17.36 -29.48
CA VAL A 13 7.95 -17.38 -28.11
C VAL A 13 8.74 -18.67 -27.83
N VAL A 14 8.39 -19.76 -28.52
CA VAL A 14 8.99 -21.10 -28.32
C VAL A 14 10.06 -21.40 -29.38
N ARG A 15 10.08 -20.64 -30.49
CA ARG A 15 11.03 -20.86 -31.58
C ARG A 15 12.45 -20.45 -31.17
N GLY A 16 13.43 -21.14 -31.73
CA GLY A 16 14.85 -20.87 -31.51
C GLY A 16 15.64 -22.11 -31.13
N SER A 17 16.90 -21.88 -30.75
CA SER A 17 17.85 -22.91 -30.33
C SER A 17 17.94 -22.97 -28.80
N TRP A 18 17.59 -24.13 -28.25
CA TRP A 18 17.50 -24.37 -26.81
C TRP A 18 18.48 -25.44 -26.36
N PHE A 19 19.26 -25.15 -25.33
CA PHE A 19 20.18 -26.07 -24.69
C PHE A 19 19.55 -26.69 -23.44
N SER A 20 19.64 -28.01 -23.31
CA SER A 20 19.27 -28.77 -22.11
C SER A 20 20.32 -29.82 -21.78
N TRP A 21 20.42 -30.13 -20.48
CA TRP A 21 21.13 -31.30 -20.02
C TRP A 21 20.11 -32.41 -19.73
N GLU A 22 20.14 -33.48 -20.52
CA GLU A 22 19.16 -34.57 -20.45
C GLU A 22 19.90 -35.90 -20.30
N ASN A 23 19.54 -36.70 -19.28
CA ASN A 23 20.09 -38.04 -19.04
C ASN A 23 21.64 -38.10 -19.06
N GLY A 24 22.32 -37.06 -18.56
CA GLY A 24 23.78 -36.98 -18.53
C GLY A 24 24.43 -36.59 -19.84
N ARG A 25 23.67 -36.06 -20.81
CA ARG A 25 24.18 -35.63 -22.13
C ARG A 25 23.74 -34.20 -22.44
N ASN A 26 24.60 -33.51 -23.19
CA ASN A 26 24.30 -32.22 -23.79
C ASN A 26 23.31 -32.42 -24.96
N THR A 27 22.15 -31.80 -24.88
CA THR A 27 21.11 -31.85 -25.91
C THR A 27 20.86 -30.46 -26.46
N LEU A 28 20.84 -30.33 -27.78
CA LEU A 28 20.47 -29.09 -28.46
C LEU A 28 19.16 -29.33 -29.20
N THR A 29 18.14 -28.58 -28.83
CA THR A 29 16.82 -28.64 -29.42
C THR A 29 16.58 -27.39 -30.24
N GLU A 30 16.45 -27.52 -31.55
CA GLU A 30 16.04 -26.43 -32.43
C GLU A 30 14.54 -26.56 -32.70
N VAL A 31 13.80 -25.47 -32.48
CA VAL A 31 12.37 -25.39 -32.70
C VAL A 31 12.10 -24.34 -33.77
N ASN A 32 11.61 -24.79 -34.92
CA ASN A 32 11.25 -23.96 -36.06
C ASN A 32 9.74 -23.72 -36.11
N ALA A 33 9.23 -23.11 -37.19
CA ALA A 33 7.79 -22.85 -37.31
C ALA A 33 6.95 -24.14 -37.41
N GLU A 34 7.53 -25.23 -37.92
CA GLU A 34 6.82 -26.48 -38.19
C GLU A 34 7.48 -27.73 -37.59
N THR A 35 8.74 -27.66 -37.12
CA THR A 35 9.51 -28.84 -36.73
C THR A 35 10.27 -28.63 -35.43
N MET A 36 10.56 -29.74 -34.75
CA MET A 36 11.44 -29.81 -33.58
C MET A 36 12.49 -30.90 -33.81
N THR A 37 13.75 -30.61 -33.48
CA THR A 37 14.87 -31.56 -33.59
C THR A 37 14.53 -32.87 -32.89
N ASP A 38 14.87 -34.01 -33.52
CA ASP A 38 14.64 -35.37 -33.04
C ASP A 38 13.16 -35.78 -32.83
N ARG A 39 12.18 -34.92 -33.15
CA ARG A 39 10.73 -35.20 -32.96
C ARG A 39 9.91 -35.09 -34.24
N GLY A 40 10.40 -34.38 -35.24
CA GLY A 40 9.79 -34.30 -36.57
C GLY A 40 8.83 -33.12 -36.71
N LYS A 41 7.77 -33.30 -37.51
CA LYS A 41 6.85 -32.22 -37.92
C LYS A 41 5.66 -32.10 -36.96
N CYS A 42 5.27 -30.87 -36.62
CA CYS A 42 4.10 -30.63 -35.79
C CYS A 42 2.81 -30.94 -36.57
N VAL A 43 1.94 -31.73 -35.95
CA VAL A 43 0.64 -32.15 -36.50
C VAL A 43 -0.50 -31.43 -35.80
N ASP A 44 -0.45 -31.35 -34.47
CA ASP A 44 -1.49 -30.75 -33.65
C ASP A 44 -0.88 -29.97 -32.47
N MET A 45 -1.58 -28.94 -32.00
CA MET A 45 -1.17 -28.15 -30.84
C MET A 45 -2.35 -27.62 -30.03
N VAL A 46 -2.18 -27.60 -28.72
CA VAL A 46 -3.08 -26.96 -27.77
C VAL A 46 -2.32 -25.88 -27.00
N GLU A 47 -2.87 -24.67 -27.01
CA GLU A 47 -2.36 -23.52 -26.28
C GLU A 47 -3.26 -23.22 -25.07
N GLU A 48 -2.65 -23.12 -23.90
CA GLU A 48 -3.31 -22.74 -22.65
C GLU A 48 -2.64 -21.47 -22.09
N TYR A 49 -3.42 -20.38 -22.02
CA TYR A 49 -3.03 -19.10 -21.43
C TYR A 49 -1.74 -18.47 -22.00
N HIS A 50 -1.33 -18.80 -23.22
CA HIS A 50 -0.08 -18.34 -23.85
C HIS A 50 1.20 -18.66 -23.05
N VAL A 51 1.13 -19.62 -22.13
CA VAL A 51 2.25 -20.03 -21.26
C VAL A 51 2.52 -21.51 -21.38
N ASN A 52 1.46 -22.31 -21.49
CA ASN A 52 1.55 -23.76 -21.63
C ASN A 52 1.19 -24.15 -23.07
N TYR A 53 2.10 -24.87 -23.71
CA TYR A 53 1.94 -25.36 -25.07
C TYR A 53 2.09 -26.87 -25.09
N THR A 54 1.10 -27.58 -25.61
CA THR A 54 1.19 -29.03 -25.80
C THR A 54 1.20 -29.32 -27.30
N PHE A 55 2.25 -29.96 -27.78
CA PHE A 55 2.48 -30.25 -29.19
C PHE A 55 2.47 -31.76 -29.44
N VAL A 56 1.90 -32.14 -30.58
CA VAL A 56 2.04 -33.48 -31.15
C VAL A 56 2.96 -33.39 -32.36
N PHE A 57 4.10 -34.05 -32.27
CA PHE A 57 5.06 -34.18 -33.36
C PHE A 57 4.98 -35.56 -33.99
N GLN A 58 5.13 -35.62 -35.31
CA GLN A 58 5.22 -36.85 -36.08
C GLN A 58 6.66 -37.03 -36.57
N ASN A 59 7.27 -38.12 -36.13
CA ASN A 59 8.51 -38.65 -36.68
C ASN A 59 8.19 -39.93 -37.47
N GLU A 60 9.03 -40.33 -38.44
CA GLU A 60 8.75 -41.33 -39.49
C GLU A 60 8.00 -42.61 -39.05
N ALA A 61 8.12 -43.03 -37.79
CA ALA A 61 7.46 -44.22 -37.24
C ALA A 61 6.45 -43.99 -36.11
N CYS A 62 6.40 -42.81 -35.47
CA CYS A 62 5.55 -42.60 -34.28
C CYS A 62 5.28 -41.13 -33.93
N TYR A 63 4.34 -40.93 -32.99
CA TYR A 63 3.97 -39.62 -32.48
C TYR A 63 4.62 -39.34 -31.12
N HIS A 64 5.16 -38.14 -30.95
CA HIS A 64 5.72 -37.64 -29.71
C HIS A 64 4.83 -36.53 -29.15
N CYS A 65 4.48 -36.64 -27.87
CA CYS A 65 3.85 -35.54 -27.16
C CYS A 65 4.88 -34.76 -26.35
N VAL A 66 4.95 -33.46 -26.60
CA VAL A 66 5.85 -32.54 -25.90
C VAL A 66 5.03 -31.39 -25.33
N LYS A 67 5.09 -31.21 -24.02
CA LYS A 67 4.52 -30.05 -23.33
C LYS A 67 5.63 -29.09 -22.95
N LEU A 68 5.55 -27.86 -23.45
CA LEU A 68 6.48 -26.77 -23.17
C LEU A 68 5.79 -25.72 -22.30
N ILE A 69 6.45 -25.33 -21.22
CA ILE A 69 6.00 -24.32 -20.28
C ILE A 69 6.96 -23.14 -20.38
N VAL A 70 6.46 -21.99 -20.80
CA VAL A 70 7.23 -20.76 -20.91
C VAL A 70 7.41 -20.15 -19.52
N ARG A 71 8.63 -20.18 -18.97
CA ARG A 71 8.92 -19.51 -17.70
C ARG A 71 9.32 -18.07 -17.92
N THR A 72 10.24 -17.85 -18.86
CA THR A 72 10.70 -16.52 -19.26
C THR A 72 11.05 -16.53 -20.75
N VAL A 73 11.41 -15.36 -21.31
CA VAL A 73 11.89 -15.26 -22.69
C VAL A 73 13.14 -16.11 -22.98
N ASN A 74 13.92 -16.49 -21.95
CA ASN A 74 15.16 -17.23 -22.09
C ASN A 74 15.12 -18.65 -21.51
N VAL A 75 14.02 -19.03 -20.85
CA VAL A 75 13.90 -20.30 -20.12
C VAL A 75 12.55 -20.95 -20.40
N LEU A 76 12.60 -22.18 -20.90
CA LEU A 76 11.45 -23.06 -21.04
C LEU A 76 11.61 -24.28 -20.14
N GLU A 77 10.50 -24.89 -19.76
CA GLU A 77 10.49 -26.23 -19.19
C GLU A 77 9.75 -27.20 -20.11
N LYS A 78 10.30 -28.39 -20.29
CA LYS A 78 9.79 -29.45 -21.16
C LYS A 78 9.35 -30.65 -20.34
N LEU A 79 8.16 -31.16 -20.65
CA LEU A 79 7.72 -32.51 -20.35
C LEU A 79 7.52 -33.26 -21.65
N GLU A 80 7.92 -34.52 -21.66
CA GLU A 80 7.85 -35.35 -22.85
C GLU A 80 7.32 -36.73 -22.51
N ALA A 81 6.43 -37.24 -23.35
CA ALA A 81 5.97 -38.63 -23.31
C ALA A 81 6.80 -39.52 -24.26
N TYR A 82 6.76 -40.82 -24.02
CA TYR A 82 7.37 -41.79 -24.91
C TYR A 82 6.69 -41.79 -26.29
N CYS A 83 7.40 -42.29 -27.30
CA CYS A 83 6.93 -42.48 -28.68
C CYS A 83 5.70 -43.40 -28.72
N VAL A 84 4.55 -42.89 -29.18
CA VAL A 84 3.26 -43.60 -29.25
C VAL A 84 2.91 -43.92 -30.70
N ASN A 85 2.53 -45.18 -30.95
CA ASN A 85 1.98 -45.62 -32.24
C ASN A 85 0.46 -45.63 -32.15
N LEU A 86 -0.20 -44.87 -33.02
CA LEU A 86 -1.65 -44.86 -33.11
C LEU A 86 -2.15 -45.90 -34.12
N PRO A 87 -3.29 -46.57 -33.84
CA PRO A 87 -4.01 -47.35 -34.84
C PRO A 87 -4.44 -46.49 -36.03
N VAL A 88 -4.60 -47.10 -37.20
CA VAL A 88 -4.89 -46.42 -38.49
C VAL A 88 -6.17 -45.57 -38.47
N ASP A 89 -7.12 -45.87 -37.58
CA ASP A 89 -8.42 -45.20 -37.51
C ASP A 89 -8.51 -44.06 -36.47
N ILE A 90 -7.41 -43.73 -35.79
CA ILE A 90 -7.40 -42.71 -34.72
C ILE A 90 -6.62 -41.47 -35.17
N GLU A 91 -7.28 -40.31 -35.14
CA GLU A 91 -6.63 -39.03 -35.42
C GLU A 91 -5.57 -38.67 -34.36
N PRO A 92 -4.39 -38.19 -34.79
CA PRO A 92 -3.26 -37.85 -33.91
C PRO A 92 -3.45 -36.49 -33.24
N ASN A 93 -4.45 -36.40 -32.35
CA ASN A 93 -4.74 -35.18 -31.60
C ASN A 93 -4.05 -35.21 -30.22
N VAL A 94 -3.87 -34.03 -29.60
CA VAL A 94 -3.28 -33.89 -28.26
C VAL A 94 -3.93 -34.83 -27.25
N GLU A 95 -5.26 -34.94 -27.23
CA GLU A 95 -5.98 -35.80 -26.29
C GLU A 95 -5.63 -37.30 -26.42
N ASN A 96 -5.28 -37.76 -27.63
CA ASN A 96 -5.00 -39.17 -27.90
C ASN A 96 -3.54 -39.54 -27.66
N VAL A 97 -2.61 -38.67 -28.07
CA VAL A 97 -1.16 -38.92 -27.96
C VAL A 97 -0.64 -38.57 -26.57
N CYS A 98 -1.16 -37.51 -25.95
CA CYS A 98 -0.61 -36.95 -24.71
C CYS A 98 -1.14 -37.59 -23.42
N LYS A 99 -1.93 -38.68 -23.48
CA LYS A 99 -2.45 -39.39 -22.29
C LYS A 99 -1.34 -39.90 -21.36
N GLY A 100 -0.14 -40.11 -21.91
CA GLY A 100 1.03 -40.58 -21.16
C GLY A 100 1.77 -39.49 -20.37
N LEU A 101 1.46 -38.20 -20.59
CA LEU A 101 2.06 -37.11 -19.81
C LEU A 101 1.51 -37.14 -18.39
N ARG A 102 2.39 -37.28 -17.41
CA ARG A 102 2.00 -37.22 -16.00
C ARG A 102 2.57 -35.97 -15.35
N PRO A 103 1.82 -35.30 -14.45
CA PRO A 103 2.27 -34.08 -13.79
C PRO A 103 3.42 -34.32 -12.80
N ASP A 104 3.67 -35.56 -12.38
CA ASP A 104 4.76 -35.95 -11.49
C ASP A 104 6.10 -36.22 -12.22
N GLN A 105 6.12 -36.15 -13.56
CA GLN A 105 7.35 -36.29 -14.33
C GLN A 105 8.33 -35.15 -14.06
N GLN A 106 9.63 -35.48 -14.10
CA GLN A 106 10.68 -34.51 -13.90
C GLN A 106 10.74 -33.53 -15.07
N LEU A 107 10.51 -32.25 -14.79
CA LEU A 107 10.63 -31.16 -15.74
C LEU A 107 12.08 -31.03 -16.23
N ILE A 108 12.27 -30.91 -17.53
CA ILE A 108 13.58 -30.65 -18.14
C ILE A 108 13.66 -29.15 -18.44
N THR A 109 14.68 -28.46 -17.93
CA THR A 109 14.87 -27.03 -18.22
C THR A 109 15.66 -26.84 -19.51
N LEU A 110 15.18 -25.92 -20.35
CA LEU A 110 15.74 -25.51 -21.63
C LEU A 110 16.18 -24.05 -21.55
N PHE A 111 17.43 -23.76 -21.89
CA PHE A 111 18.00 -22.41 -21.92
C PHE A 111 18.21 -21.93 -23.35
N SER A 112 17.81 -20.69 -23.66
CA SER A 112 18.05 -20.10 -24.97
C SER A 112 19.55 -19.91 -25.22
N GLU A 113 20.06 -20.38 -26.36
CA GLU A 113 21.46 -20.14 -26.73
C GLU A 113 21.73 -18.68 -27.06
N ASN A 114 20.76 -18.04 -27.72
CA ASN A 114 20.78 -16.62 -28.08
C ASN A 114 19.94 -15.82 -27.07
N TYR A 115 20.30 -15.92 -25.80
CA TYR A 115 19.55 -15.28 -24.74
C TYR A 115 19.65 -13.75 -24.80
N VAL A 116 18.57 -13.08 -24.40
CA VAL A 116 18.51 -11.63 -24.21
C VAL A 116 18.65 -11.35 -22.71
N PRO A 117 19.77 -10.78 -22.24
CA PRO A 117 19.97 -10.51 -20.83
C PRO A 117 18.85 -9.62 -20.25
N VAL A 118 18.31 -10.02 -19.10
CA VAL A 118 17.29 -9.25 -18.37
C VAL A 118 17.89 -8.59 -17.14
N ASN A 119 17.19 -7.63 -16.55
CA ASN A 119 17.67 -6.96 -15.35
C ASN A 119 17.67 -7.94 -14.15
N CYS A 120 18.78 -8.01 -13.42
CA CYS A 120 18.94 -8.88 -12.25
C CYS A 120 18.14 -8.44 -11.01
N ARG A 121 17.50 -7.26 -11.05
CA ARG A 121 16.77 -6.66 -9.92
C ARG A 121 15.72 -7.58 -9.31
N SER A 122 14.92 -8.27 -10.13
CA SER A 122 13.89 -9.19 -9.64
C SER A 122 14.47 -10.46 -9.02
N SER A 123 15.65 -10.89 -9.49
CA SER A 123 16.31 -12.13 -9.07
C SER A 123 17.09 -11.97 -7.76
N LEU A 124 18.06 -11.07 -7.74
CA LEU A 124 18.94 -10.84 -6.59
C LEU A 124 19.48 -9.41 -6.65
N GLU A 125 19.26 -8.64 -5.59
CA GLU A 125 19.75 -7.26 -5.46
C GLU A 125 20.50 -7.11 -4.13
N GLY A 126 21.61 -6.37 -4.15
CA GLY A 126 22.40 -6.06 -2.95
C GLY A 126 23.82 -6.65 -2.93
N VAL A 127 24.49 -6.46 -1.79
CA VAL A 127 25.80 -7.03 -1.48
C VAL A 127 25.61 -7.95 -0.29
N TRP A 128 25.97 -9.20 -0.53
CA TRP A 128 25.75 -10.28 0.40
C TRP A 128 27.09 -10.92 0.68
N GLN A 129 27.52 -10.93 1.93
CA GLN A 129 28.58 -11.83 2.34
C GLN A 129 27.97 -13.23 2.39
N PHE A 130 28.67 -14.24 1.90
CA PHE A 130 28.12 -15.59 1.90
C PHE A 130 29.13 -16.62 2.39
N ALA A 131 28.59 -17.63 3.06
CA ALA A 131 29.28 -18.87 3.33
C ALA A 131 28.70 -19.95 2.41
N TYR A 132 29.54 -20.81 1.83
CA TYR A 132 29.10 -21.80 0.85
C TYR A 132 29.46 -23.22 1.28
N GLN A 133 28.58 -24.15 0.95
CA GLN A 133 28.75 -25.58 1.15
C GLN A 133 28.49 -26.28 -0.18
N ASN A 134 29.44 -27.11 -0.63
CA ASN A 134 29.26 -27.94 -1.82
C ASN A 134 29.30 -29.42 -1.43
N ARG A 135 28.14 -30.09 -1.51
CA ARG A 135 27.96 -31.47 -1.03
C ARG A 135 28.84 -32.50 -1.75
N PHE A 136 29.32 -32.19 -2.95
CA PHE A 136 30.09 -33.10 -3.79
C PHE A 136 31.60 -32.88 -3.71
N ARG A 137 32.05 -31.69 -3.25
CA ARG A 137 33.48 -31.34 -3.22
C ARG A 137 34.12 -31.43 -1.85
N PHE A 138 33.40 -31.07 -0.78
CA PHE A 138 33.94 -31.07 0.58
C PHE A 138 32.84 -31.19 1.64
N THR A 139 33.24 -31.60 2.84
CA THR A 139 32.38 -31.65 4.02
C THR A 139 32.56 -30.38 4.85
N GLY A 140 31.46 -29.78 5.31
CA GLY A 140 31.45 -28.53 6.08
C GLY A 140 31.04 -27.30 5.26
N GLU A 141 31.08 -26.14 5.91
CA GLU A 141 30.70 -24.84 5.34
C GLU A 141 31.95 -23.94 5.28
N CYS A 142 32.24 -23.39 4.10
CA CYS A 142 33.32 -22.43 3.91
C CYS A 142 32.80 -21.01 4.13
N ASN A 143 33.23 -20.39 5.23
CA ASN A 143 32.92 -19.00 5.57
C ASN A 143 34.19 -18.16 5.52
N HIS A 144 34.24 -17.19 4.60
CA HIS A 144 35.35 -16.25 4.45
C HIS A 144 34.81 -14.81 4.38
N PRO A 145 35.44 -13.81 5.04
CA PRO A 145 34.94 -12.42 5.05
C PRO A 145 34.85 -11.80 3.66
N ASP A 146 35.83 -12.08 2.80
CA ASP A 146 35.86 -11.52 1.43
C ASP A 146 34.96 -12.27 0.43
N ALA A 147 34.27 -13.34 0.85
CA ALA A 147 33.33 -14.04 -0.02
C ALA A 147 32.03 -13.24 -0.12
N GLN A 148 31.78 -12.62 -1.28
CA GLN A 148 30.65 -11.73 -1.47
C GLN A 148 29.97 -11.90 -2.83
N ILE A 149 28.65 -11.74 -2.84
CA ILE A 149 27.82 -11.57 -4.03
C ILE A 149 27.54 -10.08 -4.15
N ARG A 150 27.81 -9.48 -5.30
CA ARG A 150 27.52 -8.06 -5.55
C ARG A 150 26.65 -7.92 -6.80
N SER A 151 25.40 -7.55 -6.55
CA SER A 151 24.37 -7.26 -7.56
C SER A 151 23.80 -5.86 -7.28
N CYS A 152 24.57 -4.83 -7.64
CA CYS A 152 24.18 -3.43 -7.44
C CYS A 152 23.76 -2.81 -8.77
N GLN A 153 22.61 -2.15 -8.79
CA GLN A 153 22.18 -1.37 -9.94
C GLN A 153 23.00 -0.08 -10.00
N THR A 154 23.56 0.25 -11.16
CA THR A 154 24.25 1.53 -11.39
C THR A 154 23.36 2.43 -12.24
N ALA A 155 22.99 3.60 -11.71
CA ALA A 155 22.14 4.56 -12.43
C ALA A 155 22.96 5.51 -13.30
N GLY A 156 22.37 5.97 -14.41
CA GLY A 156 22.99 6.94 -15.31
C GLY A 156 24.06 6.38 -16.24
N THR A 157 24.31 5.06 -16.21
CA THR A 157 25.13 4.43 -17.23
C THR A 157 24.31 4.34 -18.52
N GLN A 158 24.86 4.85 -19.62
CA GLN A 158 24.32 4.65 -20.97
C GLN A 158 24.32 3.16 -21.38
N PHE A 159 25.02 2.32 -20.62
CA PHE A 159 25.15 0.90 -20.86
C PHE A 159 24.19 0.11 -19.95
N LEU A 160 23.01 -0.24 -20.48
CA LEU A 160 22.02 -1.13 -19.83
C LEU A 160 22.62 -2.49 -19.39
N ILE A 161 23.75 -2.88 -20.00
CA ILE A 161 24.47 -4.13 -19.77
C ILE A 161 24.94 -4.29 -18.31
N THR A 162 25.26 -3.20 -17.61
CA THR A 162 25.80 -3.28 -16.24
C THR A 162 24.79 -3.84 -15.24
N ASN A 163 23.50 -3.57 -15.46
CA ASN A 163 22.40 -3.98 -14.57
C ASN A 163 21.84 -5.38 -14.90
N GLN A 164 22.29 -5.95 -16.02
CA GLN A 164 21.92 -7.29 -16.48
C GLN A 164 22.89 -8.38 -15.98
N LYS A 165 23.90 -7.98 -15.20
CA LYS A 165 24.96 -8.85 -14.71
C LYS A 165 25.21 -8.63 -13.22
N PHE A 166 25.70 -9.67 -12.56
CA PHE A 166 26.21 -9.59 -11.19
C PHE A 166 27.44 -10.51 -11.03
N ASN A 167 28.21 -10.28 -9.98
CA ASN A 167 29.40 -11.09 -9.70
C ASN A 167 29.29 -11.81 -8.36
N ILE A 168 29.84 -13.02 -8.33
CA ILE A 168 30.06 -13.80 -7.12
C ILE A 168 31.56 -13.98 -6.95
N THR A 169 32.08 -13.53 -5.83
CA THR A 169 33.49 -13.68 -5.44
C THR A 169 33.60 -14.84 -4.47
N TYR A 170 34.16 -15.96 -4.93
CA TYR A 170 34.48 -17.11 -4.10
C TYR A 170 35.91 -17.00 -3.56
N LYS A 171 36.09 -17.44 -2.31
CA LYS A 171 37.38 -17.47 -1.64
C LYS A 171 37.65 -18.84 -1.02
N GLN A 172 38.93 -19.22 -1.02
CA GLN A 172 39.39 -20.45 -0.39
C GLN A 172 39.37 -20.29 1.14
N CYS A 173 38.90 -21.29 1.87
CA CYS A 173 38.93 -21.29 3.33
C CYS A 173 40.19 -21.95 3.87
N ALA A 174 40.75 -21.37 4.93
CA ALA A 174 41.91 -21.93 5.62
C ALA A 174 41.60 -23.35 6.14
N GLY A 175 42.44 -24.33 5.81
CA GLY A 175 42.26 -25.73 6.21
C GLY A 175 41.40 -26.59 5.29
N MET A 176 40.79 -26.02 4.23
CA MET A 176 40.00 -26.77 3.25
C MET A 176 40.66 -26.72 1.86
N LYS A 177 41.17 -27.87 1.39
CA LYS A 177 41.89 -27.94 0.10
C LYS A 177 40.99 -27.89 -1.13
N ASN A 178 39.73 -28.32 -1.01
CA ASN A 178 38.79 -28.44 -2.13
C ASN A 178 37.86 -27.22 -2.29
N THR A 179 38.09 -26.13 -1.55
CA THR A 179 37.33 -24.88 -1.68
C THR A 179 37.81 -24.08 -2.88
N PHE A 180 36.89 -23.32 -3.50
CA PHE A 180 37.12 -22.62 -4.76
C PHE A 180 37.55 -21.16 -4.51
N GLU A 181 38.51 -20.67 -5.30
CA GLU A 181 38.88 -19.25 -5.33
C GLU A 181 38.74 -18.72 -6.75
N GLY A 182 37.95 -17.65 -6.91
CA GLY A 182 37.71 -17.05 -8.21
C GLY A 182 36.51 -16.10 -8.21
N VAL A 183 36.43 -15.26 -9.25
CA VAL A 183 35.30 -14.36 -9.49
C VAL A 183 34.51 -14.87 -10.68
N VAL A 184 33.24 -15.15 -10.46
CA VAL A 184 32.30 -15.60 -11.50
C VAL A 184 31.35 -14.46 -11.84
N GLU A 185 31.22 -14.15 -13.13
CA GLU A 185 30.29 -13.12 -13.63
C GLU A 185 29.11 -13.79 -14.32
N TYR A 186 27.92 -13.57 -13.76
CA TYR A 186 26.66 -14.10 -14.24
C TYR A 186 25.84 -13.02 -14.94
N SER A 187 25.24 -13.39 -16.05
CA SER A 187 24.20 -12.63 -16.76
C SER A 187 22.83 -13.20 -16.40
N CYS A 188 21.87 -12.36 -16.06
CA CYS A 188 20.52 -12.82 -15.68
C CYS A 188 19.69 -13.17 -16.91
N LEU A 189 19.04 -14.35 -16.86
CA LEU A 189 18.16 -14.86 -17.91
C LEU A 189 16.68 -14.63 -17.57
N GLY A 190 16.36 -14.60 -16.28
CA GLY A 190 15.03 -14.28 -15.75
C GLY A 190 14.69 -15.12 -14.52
N ASP A 191 13.54 -14.81 -13.92
CA ASP A 191 13.07 -15.44 -12.70
C ASP A 191 11.57 -15.78 -12.77
N TRP A 192 11.17 -16.78 -11.98
CA TRP A 192 9.79 -17.23 -11.89
C TRP A 192 9.52 -17.85 -10.51
N PHE A 193 8.25 -17.96 -10.16
CA PHE A 193 7.80 -18.53 -8.89
C PHE A 193 7.11 -19.86 -9.12
N VAL A 194 7.42 -20.84 -8.26
CA VAL A 194 6.69 -22.10 -8.14
C VAL A 194 6.30 -22.24 -6.67
N ASP A 195 5.02 -22.05 -6.38
CA ASP A 195 4.49 -21.97 -5.02
C ASP A 195 5.22 -20.90 -4.18
N LYS A 196 5.98 -21.34 -3.17
CA LYS A 196 6.78 -20.49 -2.27
C LYS A 196 8.23 -20.30 -2.73
N ASN A 197 8.65 -21.08 -3.72
CA ASN A 197 10.01 -21.10 -4.21
C ASN A 197 10.19 -20.10 -5.34
N HIS A 198 11.24 -19.28 -5.23
CA HIS A 198 11.67 -18.33 -6.23
C HIS A 198 12.87 -18.90 -6.97
N PHE A 199 12.69 -19.18 -8.25
CA PHE A 199 13.75 -19.66 -9.12
C PHE A 199 14.24 -18.53 -10.00
N PHE A 200 15.55 -18.46 -10.19
CA PHE A 200 16.14 -17.58 -11.20
C PHE A 200 17.28 -18.27 -11.93
N ALA A 201 17.35 -17.99 -13.23
CA ALA A 201 18.30 -18.59 -14.15
C ALA A 201 19.36 -17.58 -14.57
N VAL A 202 20.60 -18.05 -14.70
CA VAL A 202 21.74 -17.21 -15.06
C VAL A 202 22.68 -17.93 -16.03
N ALA A 203 23.42 -17.15 -16.80
CA ALA A 203 24.47 -17.61 -17.68
C ALA A 203 25.84 -17.03 -17.26
N ASN A 204 26.82 -17.90 -17.02
CA ASN A 204 28.20 -17.50 -16.81
C ASN A 204 28.78 -16.97 -18.12
N THR A 205 29.24 -15.73 -18.11
CA THR A 205 29.74 -15.04 -19.32
C THR A 205 31.14 -15.48 -19.73
N LYS A 206 31.92 -16.05 -18.79
CA LYS A 206 33.31 -16.47 -19.03
C LYS A 206 33.44 -17.95 -19.33
N GLU A 207 32.39 -18.74 -19.13
CA GLU A 207 32.42 -20.18 -19.35
C GLU A 207 32.02 -20.53 -20.79
N SER A 208 32.85 -21.37 -21.42
CA SER A 208 32.64 -21.87 -22.78
C SER A 208 31.87 -23.19 -22.82
N ARG A 209 32.00 -23.99 -21.76
CA ARG A 209 31.32 -25.28 -21.62
C ARG A 209 29.84 -25.06 -21.31
N LYS A 210 28.96 -25.45 -22.25
CA LYS A 210 27.51 -25.20 -22.16
C LYS A 210 26.86 -25.81 -20.91
N ASP A 211 27.34 -26.96 -20.46
CA ASP A 211 26.89 -27.67 -19.26
C ASP A 211 27.17 -26.92 -17.95
N GLU A 212 28.28 -26.16 -17.90
CA GLU A 212 28.66 -25.37 -16.74
C GLU A 212 28.25 -23.89 -16.86
N LYS A 213 27.99 -23.43 -18.09
CA LYS A 213 27.59 -22.06 -18.44
C LYS A 213 26.26 -21.66 -17.80
N TYR A 214 25.24 -22.51 -17.86
CA TYR A 214 23.92 -22.19 -17.32
C TYR A 214 23.74 -22.72 -15.90
N ARG A 215 23.16 -21.90 -15.03
CA ARG A 215 22.91 -22.23 -13.62
C ARG A 215 21.53 -21.76 -13.20
N CYS A 216 20.93 -22.50 -12.29
CA CYS A 216 19.71 -22.12 -11.61
C CYS A 216 20.00 -21.86 -10.15
N PHE A 217 19.28 -20.89 -9.62
CA PHE A 217 19.28 -20.54 -8.22
C PHE A 217 17.87 -20.70 -7.67
N LEU A 218 17.78 -21.15 -6.43
CA LEU A 218 16.54 -21.33 -5.70
C LEU A 218 16.62 -20.58 -4.38
N LYS A 219 15.63 -19.71 -4.14
CA LYS A 219 15.40 -19.03 -2.86
C LYS A 219 14.02 -19.39 -2.36
N ASN A 220 13.86 -19.55 -1.05
CA ASN A 220 12.53 -19.70 -0.45
C ASN A 220 12.00 -18.32 -0.02
N ARG A 221 10.72 -18.04 -0.24
CA ARG A 221 10.06 -16.82 0.24
C ARG A 221 10.03 -16.73 1.77
N ASP A 222 9.98 -17.88 2.46
CA ASP A 222 9.90 -17.97 3.93
C ASP A 222 11.30 -17.94 4.59
N ASP A 223 12.36 -18.34 3.88
CA ASP A 223 13.74 -18.39 4.37
C ASP A 223 14.67 -17.72 3.34
N ASP A 224 14.95 -16.44 3.56
CA ASP A 224 15.74 -15.59 2.68
C ASP A 224 17.25 -15.62 2.97
N LEU A 225 17.66 -16.32 4.03
CA LEU A 225 19.05 -16.47 4.46
C LEU A 225 19.82 -17.51 3.65
N PHE A 226 19.12 -18.40 2.95
CA PHE A 226 19.77 -19.45 2.17
C PHE A 226 19.37 -19.41 0.70
N ILE A 227 20.36 -19.66 -0.16
CA ILE A 227 20.20 -19.78 -1.61
C ILE A 227 20.77 -21.13 -2.04
N GLY A 228 19.99 -21.91 -2.77
CA GLY A 228 20.44 -23.15 -3.40
C GLY A 228 20.91 -22.88 -4.83
N VAL A 229 21.99 -23.53 -5.26
CA VAL A 229 22.59 -23.34 -6.58
C VAL A 229 22.78 -24.70 -7.26
N SER A 230 22.46 -24.78 -8.56
CA SER A 230 22.66 -26.00 -9.36
C SER A 230 24.12 -26.15 -9.80
N ILE A 231 24.59 -27.40 -9.93
CA ILE A 231 25.95 -27.69 -10.46
C ILE A 231 25.97 -27.79 -12.00
N THR A 232 24.82 -28.09 -12.59
CA THR A 232 24.63 -28.27 -14.03
C THR A 232 23.50 -27.35 -14.50
N ALA A 233 23.28 -27.30 -15.81
CA ALA A 233 22.15 -26.66 -16.46
C ALA A 233 20.81 -27.39 -16.21
N GLU A 234 20.49 -27.69 -14.94
CA GLU A 234 19.29 -28.42 -14.52
C GLU A 234 18.65 -27.77 -13.29
N CYS A 235 17.53 -27.07 -13.47
CA CYS A 235 16.81 -26.46 -12.34
C CYS A 235 16.04 -27.50 -11.51
N ASN A 236 15.67 -28.63 -12.12
CA ASN A 236 14.89 -29.69 -11.48
C ASN A 236 15.59 -30.39 -10.30
N THR A 237 16.92 -30.27 -10.21
CA THR A 237 17.73 -30.76 -9.08
C THR A 237 17.46 -29.96 -7.80
N LEU A 238 16.98 -28.72 -7.94
CA LEU A 238 16.71 -27.80 -6.84
C LEU A 238 15.28 -27.99 -6.34
N LYS A 239 15.05 -29.02 -5.51
CA LYS A 239 13.75 -29.23 -4.85
C LYS A 239 13.56 -28.32 -3.63
N THR A 240 14.58 -28.26 -2.78
CA THR A 240 14.61 -27.38 -1.60
C THR A 240 16.00 -26.80 -1.44
N VAL A 241 16.10 -25.64 -0.80
CA VAL A 241 17.40 -24.98 -0.54
C VAL A 241 18.33 -25.87 0.27
N GLU A 242 17.79 -26.64 1.22
CA GLU A 242 18.59 -27.57 2.02
C GLU A 242 19.20 -28.69 1.19
N LYS A 243 18.41 -29.31 0.28
CA LYS A 243 18.83 -30.45 -0.55
C LYS A 243 19.61 -30.04 -1.79
N SER A 244 19.84 -28.73 -1.98
CA SER A 244 20.58 -28.21 -3.12
C SER A 244 22.03 -28.75 -3.18
N PRO A 245 22.58 -28.96 -4.39
CA PRO A 245 23.96 -29.38 -4.59
C PRO A 245 24.99 -28.44 -3.93
N GLU A 246 24.80 -27.14 -4.14
CA GLU A 246 25.55 -26.06 -3.52
C GLU A 246 24.57 -25.16 -2.75
N ARG A 247 24.88 -24.93 -1.48
CA ARG A 247 24.08 -24.10 -0.58
C ARG A 247 24.90 -22.89 -0.17
N LEU A 248 24.33 -21.71 -0.33
CA LEU A 248 24.89 -20.44 0.11
C LEU A 248 24.09 -19.94 1.30
N ARG A 249 24.74 -19.71 2.45
CA ARG A 249 24.19 -18.94 3.56
C ARG A 249 24.59 -17.48 3.36
N VAL A 250 23.63 -16.65 3.01
CA VAL A 250 23.86 -15.23 2.76
C VAL A 250 23.61 -14.41 4.02
N THR A 251 24.48 -13.43 4.21
CA THR A 251 24.38 -12.42 5.27
C THR A 251 24.52 -11.04 4.62
N PRO A 252 23.63 -10.12 4.95
CA PRO A 252 23.66 -8.77 4.38
C PRO A 252 24.89 -7.99 4.81
N VAL A 253 25.56 -7.33 3.88
CA VAL A 253 26.58 -6.34 4.25
C VAL A 253 25.89 -4.98 4.46
N LYS A 254 26.00 -4.41 5.66
CA LYS A 254 25.43 -3.07 5.95
C LYS A 254 25.96 -2.07 4.93
N ALA A 255 25.04 -1.42 4.23
CA ALA A 255 25.38 -0.39 3.27
C ALA A 255 25.61 0.98 3.96
N GLU A 256 26.19 1.90 3.18
CA GLU A 256 26.56 3.26 3.59
C GLU A 256 25.41 4.01 4.29
N VAL A 257 25.72 4.65 5.42
CA VAL A 257 24.79 5.56 6.10
C VAL A 257 24.69 6.85 5.28
N VAL A 258 23.47 7.27 4.95
CA VAL A 258 23.23 8.57 4.31
C VAL A 258 23.16 9.64 5.40
N GLU A 259 24.05 10.62 5.33
CA GLU A 259 24.01 11.77 6.22
C GLU A 259 22.86 12.73 5.82
N PRO A 260 22.05 13.20 6.79
CA PRO A 260 20.97 14.13 6.52
C PRO A 260 21.50 15.52 6.16
N GLY A 261 20.93 16.12 5.11
CA GLY A 261 21.28 17.46 4.62
C GLY A 261 20.30 18.56 5.03
N CYS A 262 19.12 18.20 5.56
CA CYS A 262 18.10 19.13 6.01
C CYS A 262 17.39 18.66 7.29
N ARG A 263 16.63 19.57 7.89
CA ARG A 263 15.72 19.28 9.02
C ARG A 263 14.27 19.45 8.58
N LEU A 264 13.43 18.55 9.05
CA LEU A 264 11.99 18.62 8.92
C LEU A 264 11.41 19.65 9.91
N PRO A 265 10.23 20.23 9.60
CA PRO A 265 9.52 21.10 10.54
C PRO A 265 9.22 20.40 11.87
N GLU A 266 9.40 21.12 12.98
CA GLU A 266 9.20 20.58 14.34
C GLU A 266 7.74 20.14 14.57
N ASP A 267 6.78 20.86 13.98
CA ASP A 267 5.34 20.57 14.08
C ASP A 267 4.93 19.21 13.52
N MET A 268 5.81 18.55 12.76
CA MET A 268 5.55 17.23 12.18
C MET A 268 6.16 16.10 12.98
N SER A 269 6.98 16.39 13.99
CA SER A 269 7.64 15.37 14.79
C SER A 269 6.62 14.57 15.62
N GLY A 270 6.74 13.23 15.62
CA GLY A 270 5.82 12.38 16.36
C GLY A 270 5.50 11.04 15.68
N GLN A 271 4.44 10.40 16.18
CA GLN A 271 3.91 9.14 15.68
C GLN A 271 2.62 9.37 14.91
N TRP A 272 2.57 8.84 13.70
CA TRP A 272 1.53 9.07 12.72
C TRP A 272 1.06 7.75 12.11
N ILE A 273 -0.14 7.74 11.54
CA ILE A 273 -0.72 6.63 10.77
C ILE A 273 -0.91 7.10 9.34
N ASN A 274 -0.52 6.27 8.38
CA ASN A 274 -0.66 6.55 6.95
C ASN A 274 -1.97 6.01 6.39
N THR A 275 -2.84 6.87 5.88
CA THR A 275 -4.09 6.42 5.23
C THR A 275 -3.88 5.88 3.82
N ALA A 276 -2.70 6.05 3.21
CA ALA A 276 -2.42 5.63 1.83
C ALA A 276 -2.06 4.14 1.71
N ASN A 277 -1.47 3.55 2.76
CA ASN A 277 -0.94 2.20 2.78
C ASN A 277 -1.48 1.49 4.03
N ILE A 278 -2.55 0.68 3.93
CA ILE A 278 -3.11 -0.22 4.98
C ILE A 278 -2.73 0.20 6.42
N ASP A 279 -3.08 1.44 6.80
CA ASP A 279 -2.78 2.06 8.10
C ASP A 279 -1.35 1.85 8.63
N ALA A 280 -0.34 2.10 7.79
CA ALA A 280 1.07 1.94 8.14
C ALA A 280 1.51 2.90 9.26
N ASP A 281 2.35 2.41 10.17
CA ASP A 281 2.92 3.20 11.26
C ASP A 281 4.04 4.09 10.73
N ILE A 282 3.95 5.39 11.00
CA ILE A 282 4.96 6.37 10.63
C ILE A 282 5.54 7.03 11.88
N PHE A 283 6.87 7.11 11.91
CA PHE A 283 7.59 7.89 12.92
C PHE A 283 8.40 8.98 12.23
N ILE A 284 8.11 10.23 12.59
CA ILE A 284 8.80 11.41 12.06
C ILE A 284 9.69 11.96 13.17
N ASN A 285 10.99 12.06 12.87
CA ASN A 285 11.99 12.75 13.66
C ASN A 285 12.47 13.99 12.88
N GLU A 286 13.33 14.81 13.48
CA GLU A 286 13.87 16.04 12.86
C GLU A 286 14.55 15.80 11.50
N THR A 287 15.08 14.60 11.26
CA THR A 287 15.89 14.31 10.06
C THR A 287 15.41 13.09 9.26
N HIS A 288 14.52 12.27 9.84
CA HIS A 288 14.15 10.97 9.29
C HIS A 288 12.64 10.76 9.38
N ILE A 289 12.07 10.14 8.34
CA ILE A 289 10.72 9.58 8.36
C ILE A 289 10.86 8.07 8.22
N ILE A 290 10.28 7.33 9.16
CA ILE A 290 10.32 5.87 9.16
C ILE A 290 8.89 5.37 8.96
N GLU A 291 8.64 4.73 7.82
CA GLU A 291 7.35 4.09 7.50
C GLU A 291 7.49 2.58 7.71
N THR A 292 6.64 2.01 8.56
CA THR A 292 6.58 0.57 8.83
C THR A 292 5.21 0.06 8.45
N TRP A 293 5.17 -0.83 7.46
CA TRP A 293 3.93 -1.42 6.97
C TRP A 293 3.91 -2.92 7.24
N TYR A 294 2.73 -3.44 7.56
CA TYR A 294 2.53 -4.83 8.00
C TYR A 294 1.70 -5.59 6.95
N PRO A 295 2.33 -6.36 6.03
CA PRO A 295 1.60 -7.23 5.11
C PRO A 295 0.81 -8.32 5.84
N ASP A 296 1.40 -8.88 6.91
CA ASP A 296 0.92 -10.05 7.64
C ASP A 296 1.28 -9.90 9.14
N GLU A 297 0.57 -10.58 10.06
CA GLU A 297 0.78 -10.46 11.53
C GLU A 297 2.23 -10.70 12.00
N GLY A 298 3.03 -11.45 11.24
CA GLY A 298 4.42 -11.78 11.58
C GLY A 298 5.48 -11.02 10.77
N ARG A 299 5.10 -10.19 9.80
CA ARG A 299 6.05 -9.52 8.90
C ARG A 299 5.81 -8.03 8.91
N TYR A 300 6.90 -7.27 8.96
CA TYR A 300 6.90 -5.85 8.70
C TYR A 300 7.92 -5.54 7.62
N ARG A 301 7.67 -4.46 6.89
CA ARG A 301 8.64 -3.87 5.99
C ARG A 301 8.83 -2.43 6.40
N ARG A 302 10.09 -2.02 6.48
CA ARG A 302 10.46 -0.72 7.02
C ARG A 302 11.16 0.08 5.94
N THR A 303 10.63 1.25 5.63
CA THR A 303 11.28 2.22 4.75
C THR A 303 11.74 3.40 5.58
N ILE A 304 13.00 3.78 5.43
CA ILE A 304 13.59 4.95 6.08
C ILE A 304 13.80 6.00 5.02
N TYR A 305 13.27 7.19 5.25
CA TYR A 305 13.46 8.37 4.42
C TYR A 305 14.36 9.34 5.18
N VAL A 306 15.45 9.78 4.55
CA VAL A 306 16.43 10.70 5.15
C VAL A 306 16.35 12.04 4.42
N CYS A 307 16.21 13.14 5.15
CA CYS A 307 16.12 14.49 4.59
C CYS A 307 17.43 14.86 3.88
N ARG A 308 17.38 15.21 2.59
CA ARG A 308 18.55 15.65 1.80
C ARG A 308 18.52 17.14 1.53
N GLU A 309 17.44 17.62 0.93
CA GLU A 309 17.24 19.04 0.64
C GLU A 309 15.76 19.39 0.83
N SER A 310 15.48 20.58 1.37
CA SER A 310 14.13 21.11 1.58
C SER A 310 13.99 22.47 0.91
N ARG A 311 12.94 22.66 0.12
CA ARG A 311 12.55 23.98 -0.43
C ARG A 311 11.04 24.18 -0.32
N ASP A 312 10.63 25.25 0.33
CA ASP A 312 9.22 25.57 0.60
C ASP A 312 8.50 24.40 1.28
N THR A 313 7.43 23.87 0.68
CA THR A 313 6.67 22.70 1.15
C THR A 313 7.24 21.37 0.68
N ARG A 314 8.23 21.38 -0.22
CA ARG A 314 8.77 20.19 -0.87
C ARG A 314 10.08 19.76 -0.23
N VAL A 315 10.15 18.50 0.14
CA VAL A 315 11.32 17.90 0.77
C VAL A 315 11.78 16.70 -0.05
N MET A 316 13.01 16.77 -0.54
CA MET A 316 13.68 15.67 -1.20
C MET A 316 14.27 14.74 -0.14
N MET A 317 13.81 13.50 -0.16
CA MET A 317 14.17 12.45 0.78
C MET A 317 14.94 11.34 0.09
N ALA A 318 16.04 10.90 0.68
CA ALA A 318 16.68 9.64 0.31
C ALA A 318 15.88 8.48 0.92
N ARG A 319 15.21 7.70 0.08
CA ARG A 319 14.49 6.48 0.42
C ARG A 319 15.45 5.31 0.53
N LEU A 320 15.41 4.65 1.67
CA LEU A 320 16.16 3.47 2.02
C LEU A 320 15.16 2.37 2.42
N THR A 321 14.96 1.36 1.58
CA THR A 321 14.03 0.25 1.85
C THR A 321 14.72 -0.90 2.59
N VAL A 322 14.22 -1.29 3.76
CA VAL A 322 14.62 -2.51 4.49
C VAL A 322 13.62 -3.60 4.11
N ASP A 323 13.93 -4.36 3.05
CA ASP A 323 13.16 -5.58 2.75
C ASP A 323 13.71 -6.75 3.58
N GLY A 324 12.93 -7.22 4.55
CA GLY A 324 13.28 -8.33 5.46
C GLY A 324 13.87 -7.88 6.79
N TRP A 325 13.90 -8.77 7.79
CA TRP A 325 14.41 -8.52 9.17
C TRP A 325 15.88 -8.05 9.23
N TYR A 326 16.54 -7.92 8.07
CA TYR A 326 17.96 -7.67 7.93
C TYR A 326 18.24 -6.42 7.06
N ARG A 327 18.97 -5.48 7.66
CA ARG A 327 19.29 -4.12 7.19
C ARG A 327 20.17 -4.13 5.93
N LEU A 328 19.58 -4.01 4.74
CA LEU A 328 20.28 -3.82 3.46
C LEU A 328 19.81 -2.57 2.72
N PHE A 329 20.72 -1.68 2.35
CA PHE A 329 20.40 -0.44 1.62
C PHE A 329 21.41 -0.15 0.49
N ILE A 330 21.34 -0.83 -0.65
CA ILE A 330 22.27 -0.51 -1.75
C ILE A 330 21.76 0.53 -2.73
N GLN A 331 20.45 0.66 -2.91
CA GLN A 331 19.90 1.72 -3.75
C GLN A 331 19.41 2.89 -2.88
N LYS A 332 20.11 4.03 -3.01
CA LYS A 332 19.64 5.33 -2.54
C LYS A 332 18.68 5.85 -3.61
N ASP A 333 17.39 5.64 -3.40
CA ASP A 333 16.38 6.30 -4.22
C ASP A 333 16.09 7.67 -3.64
N TYR A 334 15.76 8.64 -4.48
CA TYR A 334 15.29 9.94 -4.05
C TYR A 334 13.81 10.08 -4.38
N VAL A 335 13.04 10.51 -3.38
CA VAL A 335 11.60 10.71 -3.46
C VAL A 335 11.31 12.12 -2.99
N CYS A 336 10.46 12.84 -3.72
CA CYS A 336 9.96 14.11 -3.24
C CYS A 336 8.70 13.92 -2.41
N PHE A 337 8.67 14.54 -1.24
CA PHE A 337 7.46 14.75 -0.45
C PHE A 337 7.02 16.20 -0.57
N ASP A 338 5.73 16.44 -0.75
CA ASP A 338 5.12 17.77 -0.63
C ASP A 338 4.21 17.76 0.58
N PHE A 339 4.57 18.49 1.64
CA PHE A 339 3.85 18.52 2.91
C PHE A 339 3.01 19.78 3.04
N VAL A 340 1.74 19.60 3.42
CA VAL A 340 0.80 20.67 3.70
C VAL A 340 0.16 20.40 5.06
N PRO A 341 0.72 20.97 6.15
CA PRO A 341 0.10 20.85 7.47
C PRO A 341 -1.26 21.55 7.46
N ARG A 342 -2.30 20.88 7.92
CA ARG A 342 -3.67 21.43 7.98
C ARG A 342 -4.09 21.75 9.40
N HIS A 343 -3.81 20.84 10.32
CA HIS A 343 -4.07 20.97 11.75
C HIS A 343 -2.93 20.31 12.52
N HIS A 344 -2.81 20.58 13.82
CA HIS A 344 -1.82 19.98 14.73
C HIS A 344 -1.74 18.44 14.63
N GLU A 345 -2.83 17.76 14.26
CA GLU A 345 -2.94 16.30 14.26
C GLU A 345 -3.17 15.72 12.87
N ILE A 346 -3.12 16.57 11.84
CA ILE A 346 -3.45 16.23 10.45
C ILE A 346 -2.45 16.89 9.52
N ILE A 347 -1.61 16.05 8.92
CA ILE A 347 -0.67 16.46 7.88
C ILE A 347 -1.15 15.87 6.56
N ARG A 348 -1.29 16.72 5.54
CA ARG A 348 -1.47 16.24 4.17
C ARG A 348 -0.13 16.14 3.49
N TYR A 349 0.02 15.12 2.67
CA TYR A 349 1.22 14.98 1.88
C TYR A 349 0.96 14.39 0.50
N ARG A 350 1.92 14.61 -0.40
CA ARG A 350 2.02 13.88 -1.66
C ARG A 350 3.39 13.26 -1.76
N ARG A 351 3.45 12.11 -2.42
CA ARG A 351 4.68 11.40 -2.68
C ARG A 351 4.91 11.28 -4.17
N GLY A 352 6.07 11.77 -4.63
CA GLY A 352 6.51 11.61 -6.01
C GLY A 352 7.00 10.18 -6.30
N VAL A 353 7.23 9.90 -7.58
CA VAL A 353 7.90 8.67 -8.02
C VAL A 353 9.34 8.65 -7.52
N ALA A 354 9.82 7.48 -7.12
CA ALA A 354 11.20 7.28 -6.71
C ALA A 354 12.15 7.32 -7.92
N VAL A 355 13.19 8.15 -7.85
CA VAL A 355 14.18 8.35 -8.92
C VAL A 355 15.59 8.23 -8.32
N ILE A 356 16.53 7.65 -9.05
CA ILE A 356 17.89 7.38 -8.53
C ILE A 356 18.80 8.62 -8.59
N LYS A 357 18.44 9.65 -9.38
CA LYS A 357 19.24 10.85 -9.59
C LYS A 357 19.15 11.79 -8.38
N ASP A 358 20.29 12.16 -7.80
CA ASP A 358 20.41 13.15 -6.71
C ASP A 358 20.33 14.59 -7.29
N ASP A 359 19.14 15.00 -7.73
CA ASP A 359 18.89 16.35 -8.23
C ASP A 359 17.48 16.82 -7.84
N PHE A 360 17.42 17.83 -6.98
CA PHE A 360 16.16 18.39 -6.47
C PHE A 360 15.19 18.77 -7.57
N HIS A 361 15.67 19.41 -8.65
CA HIS A 361 14.79 19.90 -9.72
C HIS A 361 14.15 18.76 -10.51
N THR A 362 14.87 17.66 -10.68
CA THR A 362 14.37 16.47 -11.36
C THR A 362 13.39 15.69 -10.47
N VAL A 363 13.76 15.48 -9.21
CA VAL A 363 13.00 14.64 -8.26
C VAL A 363 11.74 15.34 -7.74
N CYS A 364 11.83 16.64 -7.42
CA CYS A 364 10.73 17.46 -6.92
C CYS A 364 10.00 18.26 -8.02
N SER A 365 10.13 17.84 -9.28
CA SER A 365 9.31 18.32 -10.38
C SER A 365 7.85 17.93 -10.21
N TRP A 366 6.92 18.83 -10.55
CA TRP A 366 5.48 18.56 -10.50
C TRP A 366 5.04 17.38 -11.38
N VAL A 367 5.83 17.03 -12.41
CA VAL A 367 5.58 15.90 -13.31
C VAL A 367 5.84 14.55 -12.61
N GLN A 368 6.67 14.52 -11.57
CA GLN A 368 6.98 13.29 -10.83
C GLN A 368 5.87 12.88 -9.86
N PHE A 369 4.85 13.72 -9.65
CA PHE A 369 3.68 13.35 -8.88
C PHE A 369 2.64 12.71 -9.82
N PRO A 370 2.25 11.45 -9.59
CA PRO A 370 1.35 10.73 -10.49
C PRO A 370 -0.05 11.36 -10.48
N ASN A 371 -0.39 12.11 -11.54
CA ASN A 371 -1.72 12.69 -11.73
C ASN A 371 -2.66 11.69 -12.41
N LYS A 372 -3.30 10.81 -11.63
CA LYS A 372 -4.21 9.80 -12.22
C LYS A 372 -5.65 10.27 -12.44
N GLU A 373 -6.14 11.36 -11.83
CA GLU A 373 -7.42 12.00 -12.23
C GLU A 373 -7.75 13.34 -11.55
N ALA A 374 -7.08 13.70 -10.47
CA ALA A 374 -7.04 15.04 -9.88
C ALA A 374 -5.87 15.04 -8.88
N TRP A 375 -5.49 16.20 -8.37
CA TRP A 375 -4.39 16.32 -7.40
C TRP A 375 -4.81 15.72 -6.04
N LYS A 376 -4.70 14.38 -5.89
CA LYS A 376 -5.01 13.67 -4.63
C LYS A 376 -3.87 13.87 -3.61
N TYR A 377 -4.25 14.19 -2.38
CA TYR A 377 -3.34 14.18 -1.23
C TYR A 377 -3.68 13.00 -0.33
N ASP A 378 -2.67 12.41 0.27
CA ASP A 378 -2.82 11.43 1.33
C ASP A 378 -2.71 12.12 2.70
N LEU A 379 -3.18 11.45 3.75
CA LEU A 379 -3.24 11.98 5.12
C LEU A 379 -2.31 11.18 6.03
N LEU A 380 -1.61 11.92 6.90
CA LEU A 380 -1.00 11.41 8.11
C LEU A 380 -1.84 11.89 9.29
N LEU A 381 -2.34 10.94 10.07
CA LEU A 381 -3.14 11.20 11.27
C LEU A 381 -2.32 10.87 12.51
N ALA A 382 -2.37 11.70 13.55
CA ALA A 382 -1.63 11.44 14.79
C ALA A 382 -2.09 10.11 15.41
N LYS A 383 -1.17 9.20 15.72
CA LYS A 383 -1.49 7.83 16.20
C LYS A 383 -2.25 7.82 17.53
N ILE A 384 -1.97 8.80 18.38
CA ILE A 384 -2.68 9.04 19.65
C ILE A 384 -3.13 10.50 19.58
N PRO A 385 -4.34 10.76 19.07
CA PRO A 385 -4.81 12.10 18.82
C PRO A 385 -5.36 12.73 20.12
N ALA A 386 -5.11 14.02 20.32
CA ALA A 386 -5.67 14.84 21.38
C ALA A 386 -6.95 15.53 20.89
N PRO A 387 -8.05 15.43 21.64
CA PRO A 387 -9.33 15.90 21.17
C PRO A 387 -9.38 17.44 21.10
N VAL A 388 -9.83 17.95 19.97
CA VAL A 388 -10.02 19.38 19.67
C VAL A 388 -11.50 19.74 19.67
N ARG A 389 -11.82 21.03 19.81
CA ARG A 389 -13.21 21.50 19.76
C ARG A 389 -13.82 21.15 18.40
N CYS A 390 -14.98 20.51 18.41
CA CYS A 390 -15.69 20.11 17.20
C CYS A 390 -16.17 21.33 16.42
N PRO A 391 -16.06 21.35 15.09
CA PRO A 391 -16.51 22.46 14.27
C PRO A 391 -18.02 22.56 14.15
N VAL A 392 -18.77 21.51 14.52
CA VAL A 392 -20.22 21.50 14.61
C VAL A 392 -20.55 21.11 16.04
N ALA A 393 -21.10 22.04 16.82
CA ALA A 393 -21.56 21.77 18.17
C ALA A 393 -22.97 22.31 18.43
N GLY A 394 -23.69 21.63 19.31
CA GLY A 394 -25.12 21.83 19.54
C GLY A 394 -25.85 20.49 19.63
N LYS A 395 -27.19 20.56 19.61
CA LYS A 395 -28.06 19.39 19.70
C LYS A 395 -29.01 19.33 18.50
N TYR A 396 -28.90 18.25 17.72
CA TYR A 396 -29.53 18.12 16.42
C TYR A 396 -30.25 16.78 16.28
N MET A 397 -31.44 16.83 15.69
CA MET A 397 -32.18 15.66 15.27
C MET A 397 -31.74 15.36 13.85
N PHE A 398 -31.40 14.11 13.54
CA PHE A 398 -30.81 13.77 12.25
C PHE A 398 -31.64 12.82 11.42
N THR A 399 -31.75 13.07 10.13
CA THR A 399 -32.20 12.06 9.17
C THR A 399 -31.00 11.49 8.45
N GLN A 400 -30.97 10.16 8.29
CA GLN A 400 -29.84 9.46 7.69
C GLN A 400 -30.22 8.79 6.38
N LYS A 401 -29.29 8.79 5.42
CA LYS A 401 -29.41 8.12 4.12
C LYS A 401 -28.05 7.55 3.73
N GLY A 402 -28.00 6.30 3.28
CA GLY A 402 -26.79 5.71 2.72
C GLY A 402 -26.71 4.19 2.83
N ASP A 403 -25.52 3.67 2.55
CA ASP A 403 -25.25 2.23 2.53
C ASP A 403 -25.00 1.66 3.94
N VAL A 404 -24.39 2.45 4.83
CA VAL A 404 -24.06 2.05 6.21
C VAL A 404 -24.66 3.05 7.19
N LEU A 405 -25.89 2.79 7.61
CA LEU A 405 -26.63 3.64 8.56
C LEU A 405 -26.13 3.45 10.00
N PHE A 406 -26.27 4.48 10.83
CA PHE A 406 -26.11 4.34 12.27
C PHE A 406 -27.27 3.49 12.81
N GLU A 407 -26.92 2.48 13.59
CA GLU A 407 -27.86 1.58 14.26
C GLU A 407 -27.63 1.61 15.76
N THR A 408 -28.67 1.33 16.53
CA THR A 408 -28.57 1.27 18.00
C THR A 408 -27.53 0.24 18.45
N ARG A 409 -26.53 0.69 19.22
CA ARG A 409 -25.39 -0.12 19.67
C ARG A 409 -25.25 -0.01 21.19
N ILE A 410 -25.24 -1.16 21.86
CA ILE A 410 -24.90 -1.20 23.30
C ILE A 410 -23.38 -1.24 23.46
N LEU A 411 -22.80 -0.14 23.91
CA LEU A 411 -21.38 -0.06 24.28
C LEU A 411 -21.04 -1.10 25.36
N GLY A 412 -20.09 -2.00 25.09
CA GLY A 412 -19.62 -3.02 26.04
C GLY A 412 -20.42 -4.33 26.07
N GLY A 413 -21.36 -4.55 25.14
CA GLY A 413 -22.15 -5.78 25.04
C GLY A 413 -23.41 -5.77 25.91
N VAL A 414 -23.98 -6.94 26.21
CA VAL A 414 -25.22 -7.04 27.01
C VAL A 414 -24.95 -6.53 28.42
N THR A 415 -25.62 -5.44 28.82
CA THR A 415 -25.46 -4.85 30.16
C THR A 415 -25.75 -5.87 31.25
N LYS A 416 -24.95 -5.87 32.33
CA LYS A 416 -25.13 -6.77 33.50
C LYS A 416 -26.46 -6.54 34.25
N SER A 417 -27.15 -5.45 33.96
CA SER A 417 -28.48 -5.14 34.49
C SER A 417 -29.45 -4.91 33.34
N PRO A 418 -30.67 -5.47 33.39
CA PRO A 418 -31.68 -5.19 32.39
C PRO A 418 -32.03 -3.70 32.45
N ARG A 419 -32.00 -3.02 31.29
CA ARG A 419 -32.48 -1.64 31.21
C ARG A 419 -33.96 -1.63 31.63
N PRO A 420 -34.38 -0.75 32.56
CA PRO A 420 -35.79 -0.63 32.90
C PRO A 420 -36.58 -0.30 31.63
N ASN A 421 -37.74 -0.94 31.45
CA ASN A 421 -38.60 -0.66 30.30
C ASN A 421 -39.27 0.70 30.52
N ILE A 422 -38.62 1.76 30.04
CA ILE A 422 -39.09 3.13 30.15
C ILE A 422 -40.03 3.41 28.99
N TYR A 423 -41.26 3.81 29.30
CA TYR A 423 -42.22 4.22 28.27
C TYR A 423 -41.84 5.59 27.71
N CYS A 424 -41.36 5.61 26.47
CA CYS A 424 -41.10 6.85 25.74
C CYS A 424 -42.29 7.22 24.84
N LYS A 425 -42.73 8.48 24.90
CA LYS A 425 -43.81 9.02 24.06
C LYS A 425 -43.34 9.39 22.66
N GLN A 426 -42.11 9.88 22.55
CA GLN A 426 -41.52 10.36 21.31
C GLN A 426 -40.05 9.97 21.26
N ASN A 427 -39.71 9.17 20.25
CA ASN A 427 -38.35 8.78 19.91
C ASN A 427 -37.87 9.62 18.74
N ILE A 428 -36.64 10.10 18.83
CA ILE A 428 -35.96 10.86 17.79
C ILE A 428 -34.53 10.35 17.70
N SER A 429 -33.86 10.61 16.59
CA SER A 429 -32.41 10.48 16.48
C SER A 429 -31.74 11.71 17.11
N ASP A 430 -30.62 11.52 17.81
CA ASP A 430 -29.88 12.60 18.46
C ASP A 430 -28.42 12.62 18.00
N PHE A 431 -27.98 13.79 17.54
CA PHE A 431 -26.59 14.14 17.33
C PHE A 431 -26.29 15.30 18.29
N SER A 432 -25.44 15.06 19.28
CA SER A 432 -25.17 16.04 20.33
C SER A 432 -23.68 16.23 20.60
N VAL A 433 -23.32 17.50 20.80
CA VAL A 433 -21.97 17.95 21.18
C VAL A 433 -22.16 19.00 22.28
N CYS A 434 -22.46 18.51 23.47
CA CYS A 434 -22.87 19.35 24.60
C CYS A 434 -21.87 19.37 25.76
N ASP A 435 -20.71 18.73 25.59
CA ASP A 435 -19.66 18.78 26.60
C ASP A 435 -19.15 20.21 26.81
N THR A 436 -18.66 20.49 28.02
CA THR A 436 -18.11 21.81 28.40
C THR A 436 -17.03 22.32 27.43
N ASP A 437 -16.23 21.41 26.91
CA ASP A 437 -15.17 21.69 25.92
C ASP A 437 -15.61 21.45 24.46
N GLN A 438 -16.80 20.88 24.23
CA GLN A 438 -17.35 20.54 22.91
C GLN A 438 -16.39 19.70 22.04
N LYS A 439 -15.72 18.72 22.65
CA LYS A 439 -14.66 17.91 22.02
C LYS A 439 -15.12 16.54 21.52
N GLU A 440 -16.28 16.09 21.98
CA GLU A 440 -16.80 14.75 21.72
C GLU A 440 -18.20 14.85 21.09
N ILE A 441 -18.42 14.06 20.05
CA ILE A 441 -19.69 13.87 19.35
C ILE A 441 -20.33 12.61 19.91
N ALA A 442 -21.57 12.76 20.37
CA ALA A 442 -22.45 11.67 20.73
C ALA A 442 -23.52 11.49 19.64
N ILE A 443 -23.70 10.26 19.17
CA ILE A 443 -24.74 9.90 18.20
C ILE A 443 -25.59 8.79 18.81
N ASP A 444 -26.90 9.00 18.83
CA ASP A 444 -27.92 8.03 19.22
C ASP A 444 -28.95 7.90 18.10
N GLU A 445 -29.21 6.67 17.63
CA GLU A 445 -30.21 6.43 16.59
C GLU A 445 -31.64 6.57 17.16
N THR A 446 -31.85 6.06 18.38
CA THR A 446 -33.13 6.14 19.10
C THR A 446 -32.94 6.77 20.47
N TYR A 447 -33.09 8.08 20.54
CA TYR A 447 -33.12 8.89 21.76
C TYR A 447 -34.55 9.18 22.22
N CYS A 448 -34.81 9.05 23.52
CA CYS A 448 -36.10 9.36 24.11
C CYS A 448 -36.24 10.85 24.47
N LEU A 449 -37.06 11.59 23.72
CA LEU A 449 -37.28 13.02 23.96
C LEU A 449 -38.20 13.31 25.18
N SER A 450 -38.86 12.29 25.71
CA SER A 450 -39.88 12.46 26.75
C SER A 450 -39.30 12.98 28.06
N VAL A 451 -40.07 13.85 28.74
CA VAL A 451 -39.75 14.40 30.05
C VAL A 451 -40.77 13.97 31.11
N ASP A 452 -40.32 13.93 32.36
CA ASP A 452 -41.17 13.73 33.53
C ASP A 452 -41.99 15.00 33.87
N HIS A 453 -42.83 14.93 34.89
CA HIS A 453 -43.64 16.06 35.38
C HIS A 453 -42.80 17.23 35.94
N LEU A 454 -41.50 17.03 36.18
CA LEU A 454 -40.55 18.05 36.64
C LEU A 454 -39.69 18.62 35.49
N GLY A 455 -39.92 18.17 34.26
CA GLY A 455 -39.16 18.58 33.07
C GLY A 455 -37.77 17.93 32.97
N ARG A 456 -37.51 16.83 33.67
CA ARG A 456 -36.27 16.04 33.58
C ARG A 456 -36.43 14.94 32.52
N PRO A 457 -35.35 14.55 31.82
CA PRO A 457 -35.43 13.43 30.88
C PRO A 457 -35.87 12.15 31.61
N VAL A 458 -36.80 11.41 31.02
CA VAL A 458 -37.31 10.15 31.60
C VAL A 458 -36.25 9.05 31.49
N ASP A 459 -35.49 9.05 30.40
CA ASP A 459 -34.38 8.14 30.19
C ASP A 459 -33.06 8.78 30.62
N ILE A 460 -32.55 8.33 31.76
CA ILE A 460 -31.26 8.73 32.35
C ILE A 460 -30.23 7.61 32.31
N TYR A 461 -30.59 6.44 31.78
CA TYR A 461 -29.77 5.24 31.79
C TYR A 461 -29.25 4.87 30.40
N SER A 462 -29.80 5.46 29.33
CA SER A 462 -29.21 5.35 28.00
C SER A 462 -27.83 6.01 27.96
N LEU A 463 -26.92 5.30 27.33
CA LEU A 463 -25.63 5.81 26.91
C LEU A 463 -25.70 5.95 25.38
N PRO A 464 -25.02 6.95 24.81
CA PRO A 464 -25.02 7.13 23.37
C PRO A 464 -24.46 5.91 22.64
N ASP A 465 -25.05 5.57 21.51
CA ASP A 465 -24.66 4.45 20.66
C ASP A 465 -23.22 4.57 20.14
N TYR A 466 -22.82 5.79 19.74
CA TYR A 466 -21.49 6.11 19.25
C TYR A 466 -20.93 7.34 19.97
N LYS A 467 -19.64 7.27 20.29
CA LYS A 467 -18.91 8.37 20.92
C LYS A 467 -17.60 8.60 20.18
N MET A 468 -17.52 9.72 19.48
CA MET A 468 -16.39 10.04 18.60
C MET A 468 -15.72 11.34 19.06
N LYS A 469 -14.39 11.36 19.10
CA LYS A 469 -13.61 12.57 19.42
C LYS A 469 -13.30 13.35 18.14
N CYS A 470 -13.41 14.67 18.17
CA CYS A 470 -12.95 15.51 17.08
C CYS A 470 -11.43 15.68 17.14
N ILE A 471 -10.74 15.41 16.03
CA ILE A 471 -9.26 15.41 15.96
C ILE A 471 -8.74 16.63 15.22
N GLY A 472 -9.44 17.04 14.17
CA GLY A 472 -9.09 18.24 13.43
C GLY A 472 -10.01 18.45 12.26
N PHE A 473 -10.09 19.70 11.81
CA PHE A 473 -10.91 20.11 10.69
C PHE A 473 -10.16 21.14 9.83
N TRP A 474 -10.51 21.23 8.55
CA TRP A 474 -9.96 22.25 7.66
C TRP A 474 -10.88 22.46 6.45
N LYS A 475 -10.74 23.61 5.79
CA LYS A 475 -11.42 23.92 4.54
C LYS A 475 -10.49 23.81 3.33
N GLU A 476 -10.95 23.17 2.27
CA GLU A 476 -10.24 23.14 0.98
C GLU A 476 -11.24 23.11 -0.17
N ASN A 477 -10.99 23.89 -1.23
CA ASN A 477 -11.85 23.93 -2.42
C ASN A 477 -13.34 24.17 -2.09
N LEU A 478 -13.61 25.05 -1.12
CA LEU A 478 -14.95 25.37 -0.59
C LEU A 478 -15.65 24.23 0.17
N LYS A 479 -14.98 23.08 0.37
CA LYS A 479 -15.47 21.97 1.19
C LYS A 479 -14.81 22.01 2.56
N SER A 480 -15.59 21.75 3.60
CA SER A 480 -15.08 21.63 4.97
C SER A 480 -14.99 20.16 5.36
N TYR A 481 -13.83 19.78 5.88
CA TYR A 481 -13.49 18.41 6.26
C TYR A 481 -13.29 18.34 7.77
N LEU A 482 -13.73 17.24 8.37
CA LEU A 482 -13.55 16.93 9.79
C LEU A 482 -13.08 15.48 9.91
N ILE A 483 -12.02 15.24 10.68
CA ILE A 483 -11.60 13.91 11.09
C ILE A 483 -12.05 13.66 12.53
N THR A 484 -12.67 12.51 12.72
CA THR A 484 -13.11 12.02 14.02
C THR A 484 -12.40 10.72 14.37
N TYR A 485 -12.30 10.43 15.67
CA TYR A 485 -11.69 9.22 16.21
C TYR A 485 -12.66 8.50 17.15
N ASP A 486 -12.99 7.26 16.82
CA ASP A 486 -13.77 6.32 17.62
C ASP A 486 -12.86 5.18 18.10
N GLU A 487 -12.68 5.08 19.42
CA GLU A 487 -11.86 4.05 20.05
C GLU A 487 -12.44 2.64 19.86
N LEU A 488 -13.74 2.53 19.60
CA LEU A 488 -14.50 1.28 19.53
C LEU A 488 -14.79 0.82 18.11
N ASP A 489 -14.36 1.57 17.09
CA ASP A 489 -14.43 1.14 15.69
C ASP A 489 -13.32 0.11 15.43
N PRO A 490 -13.67 -1.13 15.02
CA PRO A 490 -12.70 -2.20 14.83
C PRO A 490 -11.84 -2.05 13.57
N PHE A 491 -12.20 -1.18 12.62
CA PHE A 491 -11.52 -1.08 11.33
C PHE A 491 -10.36 -0.10 11.35
N SER A 492 -10.66 1.21 11.26
CA SER A 492 -9.62 2.24 11.11
C SER A 492 -9.56 3.20 12.29
N LYS A 493 -10.54 3.16 13.20
CA LYS A 493 -10.76 4.13 14.31
C LYS A 493 -10.99 5.58 13.86
N TYR A 494 -10.48 6.00 12.72
CA TYR A 494 -10.69 7.33 12.17
C TYR A 494 -11.77 7.33 11.09
N ARG A 495 -12.60 8.37 11.10
CA ARG A 495 -13.59 8.62 10.06
C ARG A 495 -13.47 10.04 9.56
N CYS A 496 -13.47 10.18 8.24
CA CYS A 496 -13.51 11.49 7.59
C CYS A 496 -14.96 11.92 7.34
N TRP A 497 -15.23 13.20 7.56
CA TRP A 497 -16.54 13.82 7.37
C TRP A 497 -16.41 15.04 6.47
N VAL A 498 -17.37 15.22 5.59
CA VAL A 498 -17.56 16.47 4.84
C VAL A 498 -18.79 17.16 5.41
N TYR A 499 -18.67 18.42 5.82
CA TYR A 499 -19.77 19.14 6.45
C TYR A 499 -19.97 20.54 5.87
N GLN A 500 -21.22 21.02 5.93
CA GLN A 500 -21.58 22.36 5.50
C GLN A 500 -22.85 22.81 6.23
N ARG A 501 -22.90 24.11 6.56
CA ARG A 501 -24.14 24.73 7.04
C ARG A 501 -25.06 25.06 5.87
N ALA A 502 -26.27 24.52 5.88
CA ALA A 502 -27.27 24.75 4.84
C ALA A 502 -28.16 25.96 5.19
N ASP A 503 -28.65 26.03 6.43
CA ASP A 503 -29.47 27.12 6.97
C ASP A 503 -28.98 27.53 8.37
N LEU A 504 -29.67 28.49 9.00
CA LEU A 504 -29.40 28.86 10.40
C LEU A 504 -29.52 27.66 11.34
N ASN A 505 -30.51 26.79 11.14
CA ASN A 505 -30.83 25.69 12.05
C ASN A 505 -30.57 24.31 11.42
N LYS A 506 -29.91 24.27 10.24
CA LYS A 506 -29.63 23.04 9.50
C LYS A 506 -28.17 22.89 9.11
N VAL A 507 -27.62 21.70 9.37
CA VAL A 507 -26.26 21.32 9.00
C VAL A 507 -26.31 20.00 8.23
N LEU A 508 -25.57 19.92 7.13
CA LEU A 508 -25.43 18.70 6.33
C LEU A 508 -24.06 18.10 6.57
N MET A 509 -24.00 16.79 6.79
CA MET A 509 -22.75 16.06 7.02
C MET A 509 -22.75 14.73 6.26
N SER A 510 -21.64 14.37 5.66
CA SER A 510 -21.44 13.06 5.02
C SER A 510 -20.22 12.37 5.62
N GLN A 511 -20.36 11.14 6.08
CA GLN A 511 -19.28 10.30 6.60
C GLN A 511 -18.67 9.45 5.49
N ALA A 512 -17.34 9.36 5.44
CA ALA A 512 -16.61 8.50 4.53
C ALA A 512 -16.53 7.04 5.02
N ILE A 513 -16.27 6.11 4.09
CA ILE A 513 -16.08 4.67 4.41
C ILE A 513 -14.81 4.41 5.23
N GLY A 514 -13.84 5.32 5.21
CA GLY A 514 -12.57 5.15 5.90
C GLY A 514 -12.01 6.44 6.50
N PRO A 515 -10.71 6.44 6.82
CA PRO A 515 -10.04 7.56 7.49
C PRO A 515 -9.72 8.74 6.54
N PHE A 516 -10.01 8.60 5.24
CA PHE A 516 -9.82 9.64 4.23
C PHE A 516 -11.15 9.95 3.53
N CYS A 517 -11.32 11.21 3.12
CA CYS A 517 -12.45 11.63 2.27
C CYS A 517 -12.06 11.53 0.81
N ASP A 518 -12.95 10.99 -0.02
CA ASP A 518 -12.75 10.99 -1.47
C ASP A 518 -12.94 12.41 -2.04
N LEU A 519 -12.32 12.70 -3.18
CA LEU A 519 -12.50 13.97 -3.88
C LEU A 519 -13.92 14.14 -4.41
N LYS A 520 -14.57 13.02 -4.78
CA LYS A 520 -15.96 12.99 -5.28
C LYS A 520 -17.00 13.15 -4.16
N GLN A 521 -16.61 12.98 -2.90
CA GLN A 521 -17.52 13.08 -1.77
C GLN A 521 -17.98 14.52 -1.55
N ASP A 522 -19.29 14.69 -1.42
CA ASP A 522 -19.98 15.93 -1.06
C ASP A 522 -20.82 15.74 0.21
N VAL A 523 -21.38 16.81 0.76
CA VAL A 523 -22.19 16.78 2.00
C VAL A 523 -23.47 15.96 1.87
N THR A 524 -23.97 15.74 0.66
CA THR A 524 -25.15 14.89 0.37
C THR A 524 -24.78 13.47 -0.07
N SER A 525 -23.49 13.17 -0.23
CA SER A 525 -23.03 11.86 -0.69
C SER A 525 -23.34 10.80 0.35
N SER A 526 -24.00 9.73 -0.10
CA SER A 526 -24.49 8.66 0.76
C SER A 526 -24.02 7.26 0.35
N ASN A 527 -23.33 7.14 -0.79
CA ASN A 527 -23.04 5.85 -1.43
C ASN A 527 -21.54 5.59 -1.55
N TYR A 528 -21.15 4.31 -1.53
CA TYR A 528 -19.75 3.89 -1.64
C TYR A 528 -19.08 4.29 -2.95
N THR A 529 -19.85 4.42 -4.04
CA THR A 529 -19.35 4.86 -5.35
C THR A 529 -18.78 6.27 -5.33
N GLU A 530 -19.26 7.10 -4.41
CA GLU A 530 -18.79 8.47 -4.18
C GLU A 530 -17.78 8.55 -3.00
N GLY A 531 -17.46 7.41 -2.38
CA GLY A 531 -16.57 7.32 -1.21
C GLY A 531 -17.25 7.59 0.14
N ALA A 532 -18.58 7.77 0.16
CA ALA A 532 -19.36 8.00 1.37
C ALA A 532 -20.00 6.71 1.91
N ALA A 533 -20.25 6.68 3.22
CA ALA A 533 -20.96 5.62 3.92
C ALA A 533 -22.40 6.03 4.28
N VAL A 534 -22.56 7.26 4.81
CA VAL A 534 -23.84 7.81 5.24
C VAL A 534 -23.84 9.33 5.16
N ALA A 535 -24.97 9.90 4.74
CA ALA A 535 -25.27 11.33 4.82
C ALA A 535 -26.29 11.59 5.94
N LEU A 536 -26.04 12.63 6.73
CA LEU A 536 -26.87 13.13 7.81
C LEU A 536 -27.37 14.54 7.47
N GLU A 537 -28.67 14.74 7.53
CA GLU A 537 -29.28 16.08 7.59
C GLU A 537 -29.64 16.36 9.05
N LEU A 538 -28.91 17.30 9.66
CA LEU A 538 -29.04 17.71 11.05
C LEU A 538 -29.98 18.91 11.15
N GLN A 539 -31.01 18.79 11.99
CA GLN A 539 -31.96 19.86 12.31
C GLN A 539 -31.90 20.16 13.81
N GLU A 540 -31.63 21.40 14.17
CA GLU A 540 -31.54 21.84 15.57
C GLU A 540 -32.87 21.62 16.32
N TYR A 541 -32.80 21.14 17.57
CA TYR A 541 -33.98 20.95 18.43
C TYR A 541 -33.76 21.25 19.93
N GLU A 542 -32.86 22.17 20.29
CA GLU A 542 -32.52 22.46 21.68
C GLU A 542 -33.75 22.83 22.56
N ARG A 543 -33.83 22.24 23.76
CA ARG A 543 -34.82 22.60 24.79
C ARG A 543 -34.26 23.66 25.73
N GLU A 544 -35.12 24.45 26.35
CA GLU A 544 -34.74 25.54 27.28
C GLU A 544 -33.78 25.12 28.42
N ARG A 545 -33.75 23.84 28.80
CA ARG A 545 -32.89 23.30 29.88
C ARG A 545 -31.71 22.43 29.41
N ASP A 546 -31.52 22.23 28.11
CA ASP A 546 -30.49 21.30 27.61
C ASP A 546 -29.07 21.88 27.64
N GLN A 547 -28.90 23.18 27.90
CA GLN A 547 -27.61 23.87 28.14
C GLN A 547 -26.51 23.47 27.12
N CYS A 548 -26.84 23.43 25.83
CA CYS A 548 -25.95 22.93 24.80
C CYS A 548 -25.63 24.05 23.78
N PRO A 549 -24.58 24.86 24.04
CA PRO A 549 -24.33 26.04 23.22
C PRO A 549 -23.99 25.66 21.77
N MET A 550 -24.61 26.34 20.82
CA MET A 550 -24.29 26.14 19.41
C MET A 550 -22.91 26.69 19.04
N TYR A 551 -22.18 25.95 18.23
CA TYR A 551 -20.92 26.39 17.63
C TYR A 551 -20.82 25.87 16.19
N PHE A 552 -20.38 26.73 15.28
CA PHE A 552 -20.12 26.35 13.89
C PHE A 552 -18.85 27.02 13.39
N ASP A 553 -17.91 26.22 12.89
CA ASP A 553 -16.66 26.66 12.28
C ASP A 553 -16.50 25.99 10.91
N ASP A 554 -16.28 26.78 9.87
CA ASP A 554 -16.13 26.27 8.51
C ASP A 554 -14.72 25.76 8.20
N GLY A 555 -13.76 25.90 9.13
CA GLY A 555 -12.39 25.41 8.98
C GLY A 555 -11.49 26.27 8.10
N SER A 556 -11.88 27.52 7.81
CA SER A 556 -11.05 28.45 7.03
C SER A 556 -9.72 28.78 7.71
N ASN A 557 -9.69 28.85 9.05
CA ASN A 557 -8.45 28.98 9.81
C ASN A 557 -8.48 28.08 11.07
N PRO A 558 -7.99 26.84 10.97
CA PRO A 558 -8.06 25.87 12.07
C PRO A 558 -7.08 26.15 13.23
N TRP A 559 -6.17 27.11 13.09
CA TRP A 559 -5.16 27.41 14.11
C TRP A 559 -5.62 28.46 15.12
N ILE A 560 -6.77 29.10 14.90
CA ILE A 560 -7.33 30.09 15.83
C ILE A 560 -8.01 29.34 16.97
N VAL A 561 -7.46 29.47 18.17
CA VAL A 561 -8.13 29.00 19.39
C VAL A 561 -9.20 30.03 19.75
N THR A 562 -10.47 29.69 19.53
CA THR A 562 -11.60 30.50 19.98
C THR A 562 -11.96 30.08 21.41
N GLU A 563 -11.91 31.02 22.35
CA GLU A 563 -12.34 30.77 23.73
C GLU A 563 -13.85 30.42 23.77
N ASN A 564 -14.25 29.53 24.68
CA ASN A 564 -15.65 29.13 24.91
C ASN A 564 -16.41 30.25 25.64
N TYR A 565 -16.65 31.40 25.01
CA TYR A 565 -17.54 32.41 25.58
C TYR A 565 -19.01 32.05 25.26
N ILE A 566 -19.83 31.91 26.30
CA ILE A 566 -21.29 31.84 26.14
C ILE A 566 -21.78 33.27 25.97
N ASN A 567 -22.21 33.63 24.76
CA ASN A 567 -22.88 34.91 24.53
C ASN A 567 -24.32 34.83 25.00
N ILE A 568 -24.59 35.35 26.20
CA ILE A 568 -25.96 35.48 26.72
C ILE A 568 -26.59 36.73 26.11
N PHE A 569 -27.53 36.53 25.18
CA PHE A 569 -28.34 37.63 24.65
C PHE A 569 -29.38 38.04 25.69
N HIS A 570 -29.12 39.15 26.39
CA HIS A 570 -30.13 39.78 27.22
C HIS A 570 -31.12 40.53 26.33
N TYR A 571 -32.26 39.92 26.03
CA TYR A 571 -33.40 40.65 25.49
C TYR A 571 -33.95 41.55 26.61
N PRO A 572 -33.94 42.88 26.46
CA PRO A 572 -34.55 43.75 27.45
C PRO A 572 -36.05 43.44 27.47
N ASN A 573 -36.51 42.83 28.57
CA ASN A 573 -37.94 42.78 28.88
C ASN A 573 -38.50 44.20 28.74
N GLY A 574 -39.51 44.35 27.90
CA GLY A 574 -40.14 45.62 27.56
C GLY A 574 -40.86 46.30 28.73
N SER A 575 -40.15 46.66 29.78
CA SER A 575 -40.50 47.85 30.55
C SER A 575 -39.83 49.01 29.84
N MET A 576 -40.61 49.85 29.16
CA MET A 576 -40.15 51.16 28.73
C MET A 576 -39.51 51.84 29.95
N LYS A 577 -38.17 51.88 29.99
CA LYS A 577 -37.49 52.91 30.76
C LYS A 577 -37.77 54.18 29.98
N THR A 578 -38.76 54.94 30.45
CA THR A 578 -38.87 56.35 30.14
C THR A 578 -37.51 56.96 30.44
N SER A 579 -36.76 57.24 29.38
CA SER A 579 -35.57 58.06 29.44
C SER A 579 -36.03 59.41 29.97
N PHE A 580 -35.79 59.68 31.25
CA PHE A 580 -35.85 61.04 31.74
C PHE A 580 -34.86 61.84 30.91
N LEU A 581 -35.41 62.68 30.02
CA LEU A 581 -34.67 63.70 29.31
C LEU A 581 -33.82 64.46 30.33
N ASN A 582 -32.53 64.51 30.03
CA ASN A 582 -31.51 65.19 30.82
C ASN A 582 -31.97 66.66 31.05
N PRO A 583 -32.23 67.11 32.29
CA PRO A 583 -32.77 68.45 32.56
C PRO A 583 -31.84 69.59 32.11
N ALA A 584 -30.57 69.27 31.82
CA ALA A 584 -29.61 70.20 31.25
C ALA A 584 -29.98 70.69 29.83
N LEU A 585 -30.69 69.89 29.02
CA LEU A 585 -31.04 70.29 27.65
C LEU A 585 -32.18 71.32 27.60
N PHE A 586 -33.12 71.27 28.54
CA PHE A 586 -34.21 72.24 28.65
C PHE A 586 -33.73 73.61 29.18
N LEU A 587 -32.69 73.64 30.01
CA LEU A 587 -32.07 74.87 30.48
C LEU A 587 -31.34 75.62 29.36
N ILE A 588 -30.67 74.88 28.46
CA ILE A 588 -29.97 75.49 27.31
C ILE A 588 -30.97 76.04 26.29
N ILE A 589 -32.07 75.34 26.03
CA ILE A 589 -33.13 75.82 25.13
C ILE A 589 -33.86 77.04 25.73
N GLY A 590 -34.07 77.07 27.05
CA GLY A 590 -34.66 78.22 27.74
C GLY A 590 -33.79 79.48 27.70
N ILE A 591 -32.47 79.34 27.88
CA ILE A 591 -31.53 80.48 27.81
C ILE A 591 -31.42 81.03 26.39
N VAL A 592 -31.43 80.15 25.37
CA VAL A 592 -31.42 80.59 23.96
C VAL A 592 -32.74 81.29 23.59
N TYR A 593 -33.88 80.86 24.13
CA TYR A 593 -35.17 81.50 23.88
C TYR A 593 -35.29 82.87 24.54
N ILE A 594 -34.72 83.07 25.74
CA ILE A 594 -34.69 84.38 26.41
C ILE A 594 -33.76 85.36 25.67
N LEU A 595 -32.61 84.89 25.16
CA LEU A 595 -31.69 85.71 24.37
C LEU A 595 -32.24 86.12 22.99
N LEU A 596 -33.22 85.38 22.45
CA LEU A 596 -33.89 85.68 21.18
C LEU A 596 -35.08 86.65 21.32
N ILE A 597 -35.53 86.96 22.54
CA ILE A 597 -36.66 87.88 22.79
C ILE A 597 -36.18 89.32 23.08
N GLU A 598 -34.90 89.52 23.38
CA GLU A 598 -34.30 90.86 23.61
C GLU A 598 -33.55 91.45 22.39
N THR A 599 -33.76 90.91 21.19
CA THR A 599 -33.43 91.54 19.90
C THR A 599 -34.70 91.73 19.10
#